data_AF-A8V003-F1
#
_entry.id   AF-A8V003-F1
#
_cell.length_a   1.000
_cell.length_b   1.000
_cell.length_c   1.000
_cell.angle_alpha   90.00
_cell.angle_beta   90.00
_cell.angle_gamma   90.00
#
_symmetry.space_group_name_H-M   'P 1'
#
loop_
_entity.id
_entity.type
_entity.pdbx_description
1 polymer ?
#
loop_
_entity_poly.entity_id
_entity_poly.type
_entity_poly.pdbx_seq_one_letter_code
_entity_poly.pdbx_strand_id
1 'polypeptide(L)' 'MKNVANELGKTFFNIAVAIVVFMLLQPFVKGELSFKLIVITVMGFTISLFIGAVLLYFAGGKKDEC' A
#
# COMPACT_ATOMS: atom_id res chain seq x y z
N MET A 1 17.73 8.32 -8.93
CA MET A 1 17.25 7.20 -8.10
C MET A 1 16.43 7.64 -6.89
N LYS A 2 16.85 8.62 -6.08
CA LYS A 2 16.09 9.06 -4.88
C LYS A 2 14.66 9.55 -5.17
N ASN A 3 14.45 10.37 -6.20
CA ASN A 3 13.10 10.83 -6.58
C ASN A 3 12.21 9.67 -7.07
N VAL A 4 12.77 8.72 -7.82
CA VAL A 4 12.04 7.54 -8.31
C VAL A 4 11.61 6.65 -7.13
N ALA A 5 12.49 6.41 -6.16
CA ALA A 5 12.13 5.64 -4.95
C ALA A 5 11.06 6.35 -4.11
N ASN A 6 11.11 7.68 -4.00
CA ASN A 6 10.09 8.46 -3.29
C ASN A 6 8.71 8.38 -3.97
N GLU A 7 8.66 8.56 -5.30
CA GLU A 7 7.43 8.46 -6.08
C GLU A 7 6.84 7.05 -6.08
N LEU A 8 7.69 6.03 -6.21
CA LEU A 8 7.26 4.64 -6.12
C LEU A 8 6.76 4.32 -4.69
N GLY A 9 7.44 4.78 -3.65
CA GLY A 9 7.01 4.60 -2.27
C GLY A 9 5.61 5.17 -2.04
N LYS A 10 5.37 6.41 -2.47
CA LYS A 10 4.03 7.04 -2.43
C LYS A 10 2.99 6.27 -3.25
N THR A 11 3.37 5.75 -4.42
CA THR A 11 2.49 4.92 -5.25
C THR A 11 2.07 3.66 -4.51
N PHE A 12 2.99 2.98 -3.81
CA PHE A 12 2.67 1.81 -3.01
C PHE A 12 1.72 2.12 -1.84
N PHE A 13 1.85 3.28 -1.19
CA PHE A 13 0.86 3.73 -0.20
C PHE A 13 -0.52 3.96 -0.83
N ASN A 14 -0.58 4.58 -2.02
CA ASN A 14 -1.84 4.77 -2.74
C ASN A 14 -2.48 3.43 -3.14
N ILE A 15 -1.69 2.44 -3.56
CA ILE A 15 -2.15 1.08 -3.83
C ILE A 15 -2.70 0.43 -2.56
N ALA A 16 -2.04 0.59 -1.41
CA ALA A 16 -2.53 0.07 -0.14
C ALA A 16 -3.92 0.66 0.21
N VAL A 17 -4.09 1.97 0.05
CA VAL A 17 -5.40 2.63 0.24
C VAL A 17 -6.43 2.08 -0.75
N ALA A 18 -6.09 1.94 -2.03
CA ALA A 18 -6.99 1.40 -3.04
C ALA A 18 -7.44 -0.04 -2.72
N ILE A 19 -6.54 -0.88 -2.19
CA ILE A 19 -6.85 -2.25 -1.74
C ILE A 19 -7.93 -2.23 -0.64
N VAL A 20 -7.83 -1.31 0.33
CA VAL A 20 -8.83 -1.16 1.40
C VAL A 20 -10.17 -0.68 0.84
N VAL A 21 -10.16 0.34 -0.02
CA VAL A 21 -11.39 0.85 -0.66
C VAL A 21 -12.06 -0.27 -1.46
N PHE A 22 -11.29 -1.06 -2.20
CA PHE A 22 -11.82 -2.16 -3.00
C PHE A 22 -12.45 -3.25 -2.10
N MET A 23 -11.82 -3.59 -0.98
CA MET A 23 -12.38 -4.53 0.00
C MET A 23 -13.71 -4.02 0.58
N LEU A 24 -13.80 -2.72 0.90
CA LEU A 24 -15.04 -2.12 1.39
C LEU A 24 -16.15 -2.10 0.32
N LEU A 25 -15.79 -2.03 -0.95
CA LEU A 25 -16.74 -2.05 -2.07
C LEU A 25 -17.18 -3.47 -2.45
N GLN A 26 -16.37 -4.50 -2.20
CA GLN A 26 -16.66 -5.89 -2.57
C GLN A 26 -18.03 -6.44 -2.11
N PRO A 27 -18.54 -6.17 -0.89
CA PRO A 27 -19.87 -6.64 -0.50
C PRO A 27 -20.99 -5.99 -1.33
N PHE A 28 -20.81 -4.76 -1.82
CA PHE A 28 -21.79 -4.09 -2.69
C PHE A 28 -21.74 -4.62 -4.12
N VAL A 29 -20.57 -5.04 -4.60
CA VAL A 29 -20.40 -5.56 -5.97
C VAL A 29 -20.78 -7.04 -6.08
N LYS A 30 -20.40 -7.86 -5.10
CA LYS A 30 -20.59 -9.32 -5.15
C LYS A 30 -21.64 -9.86 -4.18
N GLY A 31 -22.20 -9.02 -3.30
CA GLY A 31 -23.15 -9.44 -2.28
C GLY A 31 -22.54 -10.24 -1.12
N GLU A 32 -21.28 -10.64 -1.22
CA GLU A 32 -20.61 -11.52 -0.26
C GLU A 32 -19.15 -11.09 -0.04
N LEU A 33 -18.73 -11.04 1.23
CA LEU A 33 -17.34 -10.83 1.61
C LEU A 33 -16.73 -12.17 2.06
N SER A 34 -16.02 -12.85 1.15
CA SER A 34 -15.38 -14.13 1.47
C SER A 34 -14.17 -13.94 2.40
N PHE A 35 -14.01 -14.80 3.40
CA PHE A 35 -12.82 -14.81 4.28
C PHE A 35 -11.50 -14.88 3.50
N LYS A 36 -11.47 -15.64 2.40
CA LYS A 36 -10.31 -15.71 1.50
C LYS A 36 -9.95 -14.33 0.93
N LEU A 37 -10.95 -13.53 0.57
CA LEU A 37 -10.75 -12.18 0.03
C LEU A 37 -10.19 -11.25 1.10
N ILE A 38 -10.73 -11.32 2.32
CA ILE A 38 -10.22 -10.56 3.48
C ILE A 38 -8.72 -10.83 3.68
N VAL A 39 -8.34 -12.11 3.71
CA VAL A 39 -6.94 -12.52 3.92
C VAL A 39 -6.04 -12.00 2.79
N ILE A 40 -6.46 -12.11 1.53
CA ILE A 40 -5.70 -11.57 0.39
C ILE A 40 -5.56 -10.05 0.50
N THR A 41 -6.62 -9.34 0.85
CA THR A 41 -6.58 -7.88 1.04
C THR A 41 -5.61 -7.51 2.15
N VAL A 42 -5.70 -8.15 3.32
CA VAL A 42 -4.83 -7.85 4.47
C VAL A 42 -3.36 -8.10 4.12
N MET A 43 -3.05 -9.21 3.45
CA MET A 43 -1.69 -9.50 3.00
C MET A 43 -1.21 -8.47 1.96
N GLY A 44 -2.02 -8.18 0.94
CA GLY A 44 -1.67 -7.21 -0.11
C GLY A 44 -1.48 -5.79 0.43
N PHE A 45 -2.33 -5.38 1.37
CA PHE A 45 -2.21 -4.11 2.10
C PHE A 45 -0.89 -4.04 2.87
N THR A 46 -0.59 -5.06 3.68
CA THR A 46 0.62 -5.12 4.51
C THR A 46 1.89 -5.11 3.66
N ILE A 47 1.92 -5.89 2.57
CA ILE A 47 3.05 -5.91 1.63
C ILE A 47 3.23 -4.55 0.96
N SER A 48 2.14 -3.92 0.51
CA SER A 48 2.21 -2.60 -0.13
C SER A 48 2.71 -1.52 0.83
N LEU A 49 2.26 -1.52 2.08
CA LEU A 49 2.79 -0.63 3.12
C LEU A 49 4.27 -0.88 3.38
N PHE A 50 4.68 -2.15 3.49
CA PHE A 50 6.06 -2.50 3.77
C PHE A 50 6.99 -2.04 2.65
N ILE A 51 6.65 -2.35 1.39
CA ILE A 51 7.43 -1.91 0.22
C ILE A 51 7.45 -0.38 0.14
N GLY A 52 6.30 0.27 0.33
CA GLY A 52 6.20 1.73 0.33
C GLY A 52 7.12 2.36 1.38
N ALA A 53 7.07 1.88 2.62
CA ALA A 53 7.91 2.36 3.71
C ALA A 53 9.41 2.13 3.45
N VAL A 54 9.78 0.95 2.94
CA VAL A 54 11.16 0.63 2.57
C VAL A 54 11.66 1.58 1.47
N LEU A 55 10.87 1.81 0.42
CA LEU A 55 11.21 2.72 -0.66
C LEU A 55 11.38 4.16 -0.17
N LEU A 56 10.49 4.64 0.70
CA LEU A 56 10.62 5.97 1.30
C LEU A 56 11.85 6.09 2.20
N TYR A 57 12.14 5.07 3.02
CA TYR A 57 13.32 5.05 3.88
C TYR A 57 14.63 5.14 3.06
N PHE A 58 14.75 4.32 2.01
CA PHE A 58 15.91 4.39 1.11
C PHE A 58 15.95 5.67 0.27
N ALA A 59 14.80 6.30 -0.01
CA ALA A 59 14.74 7.60 -0.67
C ALA A 59 15.19 8.75 0.26
N GLY A 60 14.90 8.64 1.57
CA GLY A 60 15.10 9.66 2.60
C GLY A 60 16.46 9.70 3.28
N GLY A 61 17.39 8.78 2.97
CA GLY A 61 18.71 8.67 3.62
C GLY A 61 19.68 9.88 3.53
N LYS A 62 19.21 11.08 3.14
CA LYS A 62 19.83 12.39 3.44
C LYS A 62 18.75 13.47 3.36
N LYS A 63 17.99 13.68 4.42
CA LYS A 63 17.50 14.99 4.90
C LYS A 63 16.47 14.72 5.98
N ASP A 64 16.92 14.83 7.22
CA ASP A 64 16.20 15.44 8.33
C ASP A 64 17.19 15.63 9.49
N GLU A 65 18.26 16.41 9.30
CA GLU A 65 19.02 17.09 10.38
C GLU A 65 19.73 18.34 9.80
N CYS A 66 19.02 19.47 9.82
CA CYS A 66 19.45 20.88 9.95
C CYS A 66 18.41 21.83 9.34
#